data_AF-A0A1Y2CFA2-F1
#
_entry.id   AF-A0A1Y2CFA2-F1
#
_cell.length_a   1.000
_cell.length_b   1.000
_cell.length_c   1.000
_cell.angle_alpha   90.00
_cell.angle_beta   90.00
_cell.angle_gamma   90.00
#
_symmetry.space_group_name_H-M   'P 1'
#
loop_
_entity.id
_entity.type
_entity.pdbx_description
1 polymer ?
#
loop_
_entity_poly.entity_id
_entity_poly.type
_entity_poly.pdbx_seq_one_letter_code
_entity_poly.pdbx_strand_id
1 'polypeptide(L)'
;MDHPSLFPSSHFIDLVLSPAGIWDVSVGLVHMKMAAQRAVENGFGILRCDSKEGVSGYIDPTGRVQTQFRGSEMAESFALTVGFPKEKKKGGVGYGYWIVLFLVACWTAFGVWESDPEVKELVGAWKNRVLRFVRNFEDDDQVLRTSCI
;
A
#
# COMPACT_ATOMS: atom_id res chain seq x y z
N MET A 1 -8.01 -1.10 -10.75
CA MET A 1 -7.02 -0.38 -9.89
C MET A 1 -7.40 -0.40 -8.42
N ASP A 2 -8.70 -0.47 -8.10
CA ASP A 2 -9.21 -0.18 -6.76
C ASP A 2 -9.08 -1.35 -5.77
N HIS A 3 -8.37 -2.42 -6.16
CA HIS A 3 -8.15 -3.61 -5.34
C HIS A 3 -6.66 -3.75 -5.02
N PRO A 4 -6.26 -3.46 -3.78
CA PRO A 4 -4.87 -3.50 -3.33
C PRO A 4 -4.18 -4.84 -3.58
N SER A 5 -4.90 -5.93 -3.39
CA SER A 5 -4.39 -7.31 -3.43
C SER A 5 -4.00 -7.79 -4.82
N LEU A 6 -4.45 -7.10 -5.88
CA LEU A 6 -4.18 -7.51 -7.26
C LEU A 6 -2.85 -7.00 -7.80
N PHE A 7 -2.18 -6.08 -7.09
CA PHE A 7 -0.87 -5.60 -7.49
C PHE A 7 0.21 -6.47 -6.85
N PRO A 8 0.95 -7.28 -7.63
CA PRO A 8 2.10 -7.98 -7.09
C PRO A 8 3.09 -6.93 -6.58
N SER A 9 3.69 -7.19 -5.42
CA SER A 9 4.75 -6.36 -4.81
C SER A 9 6.04 -6.45 -5.64
N SER A 10 5.96 -6.02 -6.89
CA SER A 10 7.02 -6.16 -7.86
C SER A 10 7.85 -4.88 -7.85
N HIS A 11 9.07 -4.98 -7.33
CA HIS A 11 10.05 -3.89 -7.30
C HIS A 11 10.57 -3.50 -8.68
N PHE A 12 10.07 -4.10 -9.78
CA PHE A 12 10.62 -3.93 -11.13
C PHE A 12 9.73 -3.11 -12.06
N ILE A 13 8.54 -2.69 -11.64
CA ILE A 13 7.63 -1.92 -12.50
C ILE A 13 7.87 -0.43 -12.29
N ASP A 14 8.11 0.32 -13.38
CA ASP A 14 8.25 1.78 -13.36
C ASP A 14 6.95 2.51 -13.73
N LEU A 15 6.15 1.88 -14.59
CA LEU A 15 4.90 2.43 -15.11
C LEU A 15 3.84 1.34 -15.20
N VAL A 16 2.62 1.65 -14.76
CA VAL A 16 1.43 0.84 -14.95
C VAL A 16 0.46 1.57 -15.87
N LEU A 17 -0.03 0.86 -16.87
CA LEU A 17 -1.13 1.31 -17.71
C LEU A 17 -2.47 0.94 -17.06
N SER A 18 -3.38 1.90 -17.00
CA SER A 18 -4.68 1.74 -16.37
C SER A 18 -5.80 2.20 -17.30
N PRO A 19 -6.17 1.38 -18.28
CA PRO A 19 -7.38 1.64 -19.05
C PRO A 19 -8.60 1.59 -18.13
N ALA A 20 -9.52 2.53 -18.31
CA ALA A 20 -10.78 2.61 -17.59
C ALA A 20 -11.91 3.01 -18.55
N GLY A 21 -13.15 2.73 -18.16
CA GLY A 21 -14.35 3.08 -18.91
C GLY A 21 -15.41 3.62 -17.95
N ILE A 22 -15.11 4.76 -17.34
CA ILE A 22 -15.99 5.41 -16.38
C ILE A 22 -17.00 6.30 -17.12
N TRP A 23 -18.24 6.29 -16.64
CA TRP A 23 -19.41 6.97 -17.21
C TRP A 23 -19.67 8.37 -16.61
N ASP A 24 -18.85 8.80 -15.65
CA ASP A 24 -19.02 10.07 -14.97
C ASP A 24 -17.70 10.63 -14.42
N VAL A 25 -17.50 11.94 -14.58
CA VAL A 25 -16.27 12.63 -14.18
C VAL A 25 -16.07 12.60 -12.66
N SER A 26 -17.15 12.71 -11.87
CA SER A 26 -17.05 12.70 -10.41
C SER A 26 -16.59 11.34 -9.88
N VAL A 27 -17.10 10.26 -10.49
CA VAL A 27 -16.63 8.89 -10.23
C VAL A 27 -15.17 8.76 -10.66
N GLY A 28 -14.82 9.25 -11.85
CA GLY A 28 -13.45 9.25 -12.37
C GLY A 28 -12.44 9.91 -11.43
N LEU A 29 -12.82 11.02 -10.79
CA LEU A 29 -11.99 11.70 -9.80
C LEU A 29 -11.74 10.86 -8.55
N VAL A 30 -12.73 10.12 -8.06
CA VAL A 30 -12.57 9.21 -6.92
C VAL A 30 -11.61 8.08 -7.28
N HIS A 31 -11.79 7.45 -8.44
CA HIS A 31 -10.90 6.40 -8.90
C HIS A 31 -9.47 6.91 -9.20
N MET A 32 -9.32 8.18 -9.62
CA MET A 32 -8.00 8.80 -9.77
C MET A 32 -7.27 8.93 -8.43
N LYS A 33 -7.99 9.29 -7.36
CA LYS A 33 -7.43 9.31 -6.00
C LYS A 33 -7.01 7.92 -5.52
N MET A 34 -7.83 6.90 -5.77
CA MET A 34 -7.50 5.51 -5.44
C MET A 34 -6.26 5.04 -6.20
N ALA A 35 -6.17 5.36 -7.49
CA ALA A 35 -4.99 5.06 -8.30
C ALA A 35 -3.75 5.78 -7.76
N ALA A 36 -3.85 7.04 -7.34
CA ALA A 36 -2.72 7.75 -6.73
C ALA A 36 -2.19 7.07 -5.48
N GLN A 37 -3.08 6.54 -4.64
CA GLN A 37 -2.66 5.73 -3.49
C GLN A 37 -1.94 4.45 -3.93
N ARG A 38 -2.39 3.78 -5.01
CA ARG A 38 -1.68 2.61 -5.56
C ARG A 38 -0.27 2.96 -6.05
N ALA A 39 -0.10 4.13 -6.67
CA ALA A 39 1.20 4.62 -7.13
C ALA A 39 2.18 4.79 -5.96
N VAL A 40 1.73 5.41 -4.86
CA VAL A 40 2.52 5.59 -3.63
C VAL A 40 2.89 4.26 -3.00
N GLU A 41 1.90 3.39 -2.81
CA GLU A 41 2.10 2.12 -2.12
C GLU A 41 3.14 1.26 -2.83
N ASN A 42 3.09 1.22 -4.17
CA ASN A 42 3.95 0.34 -4.95
C ASN A 42 5.21 1.02 -5.51
N GLY A 43 5.28 2.35 -5.50
CA GLY A 43 6.42 3.12 -5.99
C GLY A 43 6.56 3.15 -7.52
N PHE A 44 5.47 3.00 -8.27
CA PHE A 44 5.44 3.10 -9.73
C PHE A 44 4.56 4.26 -10.20
N GLY A 45 4.81 4.77 -11.41
CA GLY A 45 3.93 5.73 -12.07
C GLY A 45 2.69 5.03 -12.63
N ILE A 46 1.58 5.75 -12.75
CA ILE A 46 0.35 5.26 -13.35
C ILE A 46 -0.06 6.18 -14.50
N LEU A 47 -0.18 5.61 -15.69
CA LEU A 47 -0.84 6.26 -16.81
C LEU A 47 -2.27 5.74 -16.89
N ARG A 48 -3.22 6.61 -16.60
CA ARG A 48 -4.65 6.32 -16.66
C ARG A 48 -5.23 6.86 -17.95
N CYS A 49 -5.88 5.98 -18.72
CA CYS A 49 -6.58 6.34 -19.94
C CYS A 49 -8.04 5.92 -19.77
N ASP A 50 -8.94 6.89 -19.77
CA ASP A 50 -10.37 6.69 -19.56
C ASP A 50 -11.16 7.15 -20.79
N SER A 51 -12.45 6.84 -20.82
CA SER A 51 -13.38 7.32 -21.85
C SER A 51 -13.60 8.84 -21.73
N LYS A 52 -14.15 9.49 -22.76
CA LYS A 52 -14.45 10.94 -22.77
C LYS A 52 -15.31 11.41 -21.58
N GLU A 53 -16.04 10.54 -20.93
CA GLU A 53 -16.89 10.87 -19.77
C GLU A 53 -16.17 10.70 -18.42
N GLY A 54 -14.95 10.15 -18.43
CA GLY A 54 -14.15 9.86 -17.25
C GLY A 54 -13.02 10.86 -16.99
N VAL A 55 -11.92 10.33 -16.45
CA VAL A 55 -10.71 11.10 -16.10
C VAL A 55 -9.46 10.36 -16.55
N SER A 56 -8.74 10.98 -17.48
CA SER A 56 -7.43 10.51 -17.95
C SER A 56 -6.31 11.33 -17.31
N GLY A 57 -5.12 10.76 -17.21
CA GLY A 57 -3.97 11.49 -16.67
C GLY A 57 -2.79 10.63 -16.28
N TYR A 58 -1.75 11.29 -15.80
CA TYR A 58 -0.55 10.64 -15.29
C TYR A 58 -0.36 10.95 -13.81
N ILE A 59 -0.05 9.90 -13.05
CA ILE A 59 0.26 9.95 -11.64
C ILE A 59 1.69 9.46 -11.45
N ASP A 60 2.51 10.26 -10.77
CA ASP A 60 3.87 9.86 -10.49
C ASP A 60 3.96 8.87 -9.30
N PRO A 61 5.13 8.22 -9.07
CA PRO A 61 5.33 7.30 -7.95
C PRO A 61 5.09 7.90 -6.55
N THR A 62 4.99 9.23 -6.44
CA THR A 62 4.70 9.92 -5.16
C THR A 62 3.21 10.17 -4.96
N GLY A 63 2.37 9.72 -5.90
CA GLY A 63 0.92 9.92 -5.88
C GLY A 63 0.50 11.31 -6.37
N ARG A 64 1.42 12.11 -6.92
CA ARG A 64 1.05 13.43 -7.47
C ARG A 64 0.51 13.26 -8.89
N VAL A 65 -0.64 13.87 -9.12
CA VAL A 65 -1.23 13.98 -10.46
C VAL A 65 -0.48 15.08 -11.21
N GLN A 66 0.35 14.69 -12.17
CA GLN A 66 1.15 15.61 -12.99
C GLN A 66 0.32 16.22 -14.12
N THR A 67 -0.60 15.44 -14.68
CA THR A 67 -1.49 15.89 -15.74
C THR A 67 -2.82 15.18 -15.63
N GLN A 68 -3.89 15.92 -15.94
CA GLN A 68 -5.24 15.44 -15.83
C GLN A 68 -6.12 16.05 -16.92
N PHE A 69 -6.92 15.20 -17.56
CA PHE A 69 -7.93 15.59 -18.55
C PHE A 69 -9.29 15.06 -18.09
N ARG A 70 -10.33 15.87 -18.20
CA ARG A 70 -11.66 15.56 -17.67
C ARG A 70 -12.74 15.87 -18.70
N GLY A 71 -13.70 14.98 -18.86
CA GLY A 71 -14.90 15.26 -19.64
C GLY A 71 -14.59 15.80 -21.05
N SER A 72 -15.13 16.99 -21.35
CA SER A 72 -14.97 17.68 -22.62
C SER A 72 -13.53 18.12 -22.96
N GLU A 73 -12.61 18.13 -21.99
CA GLU A 73 -11.19 18.46 -22.22
C GLU A 73 -10.39 17.27 -22.78
N MET A 74 -11.02 16.11 -22.90
CA MET A 74 -10.36 14.87 -23.26
C MET A 74 -10.23 14.73 -24.78
N ALA A 75 -9.02 14.98 -25.26
CA ALA A 75 -8.64 14.70 -26.63
C ALA A 75 -8.61 13.19 -26.90
N GLU A 76 -8.75 12.79 -28.17
CA GLU A 76 -8.66 11.38 -28.59
C GLU A 76 -7.28 10.76 -28.30
N SER A 77 -6.26 11.61 -28.18
CA SER A 77 -4.91 11.24 -27.78
C SER A 77 -4.24 12.39 -27.02
N PHE A 78 -3.37 12.07 -26.07
CA PHE A 78 -2.50 13.04 -25.41
C PHE A 78 -1.09 12.49 -25.32
N ALA A 79 -0.10 13.39 -25.42
CA ALA A 79 1.31 13.04 -25.28
C ALA A 79 1.86 13.59 -23.96
N LEU A 80 2.67 12.80 -23.27
CA LEU A 80 3.29 13.20 -22.02
C LEU A 80 4.74 12.74 -21.95
N THR A 81 5.61 13.59 -21.39
CA THR A 81 6.96 13.22 -21.01
C THR A 81 6.96 12.82 -19.54
N VAL A 82 7.35 11.57 -19.24
CA VAL A 82 7.41 11.06 -17.87
C VAL A 82 8.85 10.75 -17.48
N GLY A 83 9.25 11.20 -16.29
CA GLY A 83 10.56 10.89 -15.72
C GLY A 83 10.49 9.67 -14.82
N PHE A 84 11.34 8.68 -15.06
CA PHE A 84 11.48 7.51 -14.19
C PHE A 84 12.63 7.70 -13.20
N PRO A 85 12.43 7.38 -11.91
CA PRO A 85 13.51 7.47 -10.92
C PRO A 85 14.59 6.43 -11.25
N LYS A 86 15.87 6.81 -11.15
CA LYS A 86 17.02 5.90 -11.34
C LYS A 86 17.07 4.82 -10.26
N GLU A 87 16.60 5.12 -9.06
CA GLU A 87 16.55 4.18 -7.94
C GLU A 87 15.10 3.88 -7.56
N LYS A 88 14.75 2.59 -7.58
CA LYS A 88 13.40 2.12 -7.23
C LYS A 88 13.31 2.02 -5.71
N LYS A 89 12.38 2.79 -5.12
CA LYS A 89 12.05 2.60 -3.70
C LYS A 89 11.33 1.25 -3.54
N LYS A 90 11.79 0.41 -2.63
CA LYS A 90 11.06 -0.81 -2.27
C LYS A 90 9.73 -0.41 -1.64
N GLY A 91 8.64 -0.50 -2.40
CA GLY A 91 7.28 -0.24 -1.90
C GLY A 91 6.92 -1.17 -0.75
N GLY A 92 6.38 -0.62 0.34
CA GLY A 92 6.15 -1.28 1.63
C GLY A 92 4.86 -2.10 1.73
N VAL A 93 4.31 -2.58 0.62
CA VAL A 93 2.94 -3.14 0.56
C VAL A 93 2.81 -4.50 1.24
N GLY A 94 3.90 -5.29 1.30
CA GLY A 94 3.85 -6.66 1.83
C GLY A 94 3.50 -6.77 3.32
N TYR A 95 3.84 -5.77 4.14
CA TYR A 95 3.72 -5.86 5.61
C TYR A 95 2.67 -4.93 6.21
N GLY A 96 2.26 -3.87 5.50
CA GLY A 96 1.38 -2.83 6.06
C GLY A 96 0.04 -3.37 6.54
N TYR A 97 -0.62 -4.24 5.77
CA TYR A 97 -1.90 -4.82 6.15
C TYR A 97 -1.82 -5.71 7.39
N TRP A 98 -0.79 -6.55 7.49
CA TRP A 98 -0.58 -7.43 8.64
C TRP A 98 -0.26 -6.67 9.92
N ILE A 99 0.50 -5.57 9.81
CA ILE A 99 0.78 -4.69 10.95
C ILE A 99 -0.51 -4.03 11.43
N VAL A 100 -1.35 -3.53 10.52
CA VAL A 100 -2.64 -2.92 10.91
C VAL A 100 -3.56 -3.95 11.57
N LEU A 101 -3.69 -5.16 11.00
CA LEU A 101 -4.48 -6.22 11.62
C LEU A 101 -3.94 -6.60 13.01
N PHE A 102 -2.61 -6.69 13.15
CA PHE A 102 -1.98 -6.95 14.43
C PHE A 102 -2.30 -5.85 15.45
N LEU A 103 -2.20 -4.58 15.06
CA LEU A 103 -2.53 -3.45 15.93
C LEU A 103 -4.01 -3.44 16.33
N VAL A 104 -4.93 -3.74 15.40
CA VAL A 104 -6.36 -3.87 15.69
C VAL A 104 -6.59 -5.03 16.66
N ALA A 105 -5.98 -6.19 16.44
CA ALA A 105 -6.08 -7.33 17.34
C ALA A 105 -5.56 -6.99 18.74
N CYS A 106 -4.41 -6.30 18.84
CA CYS A 106 -3.89 -5.79 20.10
C CYS A 106 -4.87 -4.84 20.76
N TRP A 107 -5.40 -3.84 20.03
CA TRP A 107 -6.34 -2.87 20.60
C TRP A 107 -7.62 -3.53 21.09
N THR A 108 -8.18 -4.48 20.35
CA THR A 108 -9.34 -5.27 20.81
C THR A 108 -9.02 -6.11 22.02
N ALA A 109 -7.84 -6.74 22.07
CA ALA A 109 -7.40 -7.51 23.23
C ALA A 109 -7.21 -6.61 24.46
N PHE A 110 -6.67 -5.39 24.30
CA PHE A 110 -6.51 -4.41 25.36
C PHE A 110 -7.85 -3.77 25.81
N GLY A 111 -8.79 -3.55 24.89
CA GLY A 111 -10.12 -3.02 25.21
C GLY A 111 -11.02 -4.05 25.92
N VAL A 112 -10.92 -5.33 25.55
CA VAL A 112 -11.60 -6.44 26.23
C VAL A 112 -10.89 -6.80 27.56
N TRP A 113 -9.57 -6.56 27.65
CA TRP A 113 -8.78 -6.74 28.88
C TRP A 113 -9.25 -5.87 30.04
N GLU A 114 -9.82 -4.69 29.80
CA GLU A 114 -10.33 -3.84 30.89
C GLU A 114 -11.66 -4.35 31.47
N SER A 115 -12.44 -5.11 30.69
CA SER A 115 -13.82 -5.47 31.04
C SER A 115 -14.00 -6.91 31.52
N ASP A 116 -13.05 -7.82 31.29
CA ASP A 116 -13.20 -9.24 31.66
C ASP A 116 -11.97 -9.83 32.42
N PRO A 117 -12.13 -10.33 33.66
CA PRO A 117 -11.05 -10.91 34.44
C PRO A 117 -10.50 -12.25 33.89
N GLU A 118 -11.26 -13.04 33.11
CA GLU A 118 -10.73 -14.28 32.50
C GLU A 118 -9.76 -13.97 31.34
N VAL A 119 -10.03 -12.89 30.59
CA VAL A 119 -9.18 -12.43 29.50
C VAL A 119 -7.84 -11.88 30.03
N LYS A 120 -7.82 -11.36 31.27
CA LYS A 120 -6.58 -10.91 31.93
C LYS A 120 -5.57 -12.04 32.16
N GLU A 121 -6.06 -13.24 32.51
CA GLU A 121 -5.19 -14.38 32.76
C GLU A 121 -4.61 -14.93 31.44
N LEU A 122 -5.44 -15.06 30.41
CA LEU A 122 -5.05 -15.52 29.07
C LEU A 122 -4.03 -14.59 28.40
N VAL A 123 -4.22 -13.28 28.46
CA VAL A 123 -3.29 -12.31 27.87
C VAL A 123 -2.02 -12.17 28.71
N GLY A 124 -2.07 -12.39 30.03
CA GLY A 124 -0.88 -12.51 30.88
C GLY A 124 0.00 -13.71 30.47
N ALA A 125 -0.63 -14.86 30.22
CA ALA A 125 0.05 -16.04 29.70
C ALA A 125 0.61 -15.81 28.28
N TRP A 126 -0.12 -15.12 27.41
CA TRP A 126 0.33 -14.77 26.06
C TRP A 126 1.50 -13.78 26.06
N LYS A 127 1.46 -12.73 26.90
CA LYS A 127 2.55 -11.77 27.09
C LYS A 127 3.84 -12.47 27.50
N ASN A 128 3.76 -13.43 28.41
CA ASN A 128 4.91 -14.25 28.82
C ASN A 128 5.41 -15.21 27.73
N ARG A 129 4.58 -15.52 26.73
CA ARG A 129 4.94 -16.35 25.58
C ARG A 129 5.59 -15.52 24.47
N VAL A 130 5.05 -14.34 24.18
CA VAL A 130 5.62 -13.38 23.23
C VAL A 130 6.97 -12.85 23.73
N LEU A 131 7.08 -12.50 25.01
CA LEU A 131 8.36 -12.06 25.59
C LEU A 131 9.44 -13.16 25.53
N ARG A 132 9.05 -14.44 25.66
CA ARG A 132 9.98 -15.57 25.44
C ARG A 132 10.36 -15.72 23.97
N PHE A 133 9.40 -15.57 23.06
CA PHE A 133 9.68 -15.64 21.62
C PHE A 133 10.62 -14.51 21.17
N VAL A 134 10.43 -13.29 21.65
CA VAL A 134 11.29 -12.14 21.35
C VAL A 134 12.70 -12.33 21.90
N ARG A 135 12.84 -12.83 23.15
CA ARG A 135 14.16 -13.14 23.72
C ARG A 135 14.90 -14.24 22.95
N ASN A 136 14.20 -15.29 22.55
CA ASN A 136 14.81 -16.34 21.72
C ASN A 136 15.24 -15.80 20.34
N PHE A 137 14.52 -14.83 19.78
CA PHE A 137 14.91 -14.15 18.55
C PHE A 137 16.17 -13.28 18.72
N GLU A 138 16.32 -12.60 19.87
CA GLU A 138 17.54 -11.84 20.19
C GLU A 138 18.76 -12.74 20.41
N ASP A 139 18.57 -13.92 21.00
CA ASP A 139 19.63 -14.91 21.19
C ASP A 139 20.07 -15.55 19.87
N ASP A 140 19.13 -15.87 18.95
CA ASP A 140 19.44 -16.39 17.62
C ASP A 140 20.18 -15.34 16.74
N ASP A 141 19.86 -14.06 16.88
CA ASP A 141 20.55 -12.96 16.19
C ASP A 141 21.98 -12.73 16.75
N GLN A 142 22.26 -13.11 18.00
CA GLN A 142 23.62 -13.14 18.55
C GLN A 142 24.44 -14.35 18.07
N VAL A 143 23.82 -15.52 17.88
CA VAL A 143 24.49 -16.72 17.34
C VAL A 143 24.88 -16.50 15.87
N LEU A 144 24.05 -15.80 15.09
CA LEU A 144 24.37 -15.44 13.69
C LEU A 144 25.46 -14.36 13.57
N ARG A 145 25.64 -13.49 14.58
CA ARG A 145 26.73 -12.50 14.61
C ARG A 145 28.08 -13.06 15.08
N THR A 146 28.08 -14.18 15.80
CA THR A 146 29.32 -14.84 16.29
C THR A 146 29.82 -15.94 15.34
N SER A 147 29.02 -16.37 14.37
CA SER A 147 29.41 -17.37 13.35
C SER A 147 29.99 -16.74 12.07
N CYS A 148 30.17 -15.42 12.04
CA CYS A 148 30.89 -14.68 11.00
C CYS A 148 32.22 -14.16 11.57
N ILE A 149 33.12 -15.07 11.94
CA ILE A 149 34.57 -14.82 12.08
C ILE A 149 35.28 -15.99 11.39
#